data_AF-F0IP24-F1
#
_entry.id   AF-F0IP24-F1
#
_cell.length_a   1.000
_cell.length_b   1.000
_cell.length_c   1.000
_cell.angle_alpha   90.00
_cell.angle_beta   90.00
_cell.angle_gamma   90.00
#
_symmetry.space_group_name_H-M   'P 1'
#
loop_
_entity.id
_entity.type
_entity.pdbx_description
1 polymer ?
#
loop_
_entity_poly.entity_id
_entity_poly.type
_entity_poly.pdbx_seq_one_letter_code
_entity_poly.pdbx_strand_id
1 'polypeptide(L)'
;MKKTFAKATLGLTSTALLATIGAQAVHADSYVVQQGDSFFAIASANGMNPYELAANNGKTIFDTINPGDVLQVNGTALAQTYNPYSAPAYEATSDAALVSDTEDVVLNTPTDYGNSYPIGQCTWGVKEMAPWASNWWGNANTWAINAGAQGYATGNVPVPGAIAVWDGGEYGHVAYVTDVQSDSSIQVLEANYNRQKQINNYRGYFNPNEFMGGVTYIYPN
;
A
#
# COMPACT_ATOMS: atom_id res chain seq x y z
N MET A 1 -0.41 38.79 40.62
CA MET A 1 -0.57 37.87 41.76
C MET A 1 0.66 36.98 41.83
N LYS A 2 1.33 36.97 42.98
CA LYS A 2 2.46 36.11 43.32
C LYS A 2 1.96 34.69 43.56
N LYS A 3 2.77 33.68 43.21
CA LYS A 3 3.17 32.58 44.11
C LYS A 3 4.27 31.74 43.44
N THR A 4 5.49 32.01 43.85
CA THR A 4 6.68 31.18 43.66
C THR A 4 6.79 30.24 44.86
N PHE A 5 6.96 28.93 44.66
CA PHE A 5 7.54 27.95 45.61
C PHE A 5 7.85 26.69 44.79
N ALA A 6 8.90 25.90 44.99
CA ALA A 6 10.19 26.02 45.64
C ALA A 6 11.02 24.86 45.07
N LYS A 7 12.33 25.08 44.94
CA LYS A 7 13.32 24.10 44.50
C LYS A 7 13.52 23.08 45.62
N ALA A 8 13.49 21.78 45.32
CA ALA A 8 14.05 20.75 46.20
C ALA A 8 15.12 19.99 45.42
N THR A 9 16.36 20.38 45.66
CA THR A 9 17.56 19.65 45.30
C THR A 9 17.83 18.62 46.40
N LEU A 10 17.85 17.34 46.05
CA LEU A 10 18.57 16.32 46.82
C LEU A 10 19.70 15.81 45.92
N GLY A 11 20.92 16.15 46.30
CA GLY A 11 22.12 15.52 45.78
C GLY A 11 22.33 14.18 46.48
N LEU A 12 22.57 13.14 45.69
CA LEU A 12 23.37 12.00 46.08
C LEU A 12 24.49 11.89 45.06
N THR A 13 25.69 12.20 45.52
CA THR A 13 26.95 11.94 44.85
C THR A 13 27.15 10.45 44.68
N SER A 14 27.39 10.00 43.44
CA SER A 14 28.25 8.85 43.16
C SER A 14 28.68 8.90 41.69
N THR A 15 29.95 9.23 41.48
CA THR A 15 30.64 9.04 40.21
C THR A 15 30.75 7.53 39.97
N ALA A 16 29.99 7.02 39.01
CA ALA A 16 30.34 5.80 38.32
C ALA A 16 30.57 6.19 36.85
N LEU A 17 31.85 6.30 36.47
CA LEU A 17 32.24 6.39 35.06
C LEU A 17 32.07 5.00 34.46
N LEU A 18 30.83 4.65 34.13
CA LEU A 18 30.55 3.51 33.26
C LEU A 18 30.57 4.06 31.84
N ALA A 19 31.58 3.68 31.06
CA ALA A 19 31.56 3.79 29.62
C ALA A 19 30.42 2.91 29.09
N THR A 20 29.21 3.43 29.16
CA THR A 20 28.09 2.92 28.39
C THR A 20 28.31 3.47 26.99
N ILE A 21 28.74 2.56 26.10
CA ILE A 21 28.32 2.61 24.70
C ILE A 21 26.81 2.84 24.73
N GLY A 22 26.40 4.10 24.61
CA GLY A 22 25.01 4.44 24.41
C GLY A 22 24.62 3.85 23.07
N ALA A 23 24.05 2.65 23.08
CA ALA A 23 23.06 2.30 22.09
C ALA A 23 21.99 3.37 22.24
N GLN A 24 22.04 4.36 21.35
CA GLN A 24 21.03 5.38 21.22
C GLN A 24 19.74 4.58 21.02
N ALA A 25 18.86 4.56 22.02
CA ALA A 25 17.51 4.07 21.83
C ALA A 25 16.90 5.02 20.81
N VAL A 26 16.92 4.61 19.54
CA VAL A 26 16.18 5.27 18.48
C VAL A 26 14.74 5.21 18.94
N HIS A 27 14.20 6.35 19.36
CA HIS A 27 12.82 6.44 19.77
C HIS A 27 12.00 6.19 18.51
N ALA A 28 11.31 5.05 18.44
CA ALA A 28 10.41 4.78 17.33
C ALA A 28 9.26 5.79 17.40
N ASP A 29 9.11 6.58 16.35
CA ASP A 29 7.85 7.31 16.15
C ASP A 29 6.73 6.29 15.95
N SER A 30 5.60 6.57 16.58
CA SER A 30 4.39 5.75 16.48
C SER A 30 3.28 6.50 15.76
N TYR A 31 2.46 5.75 15.04
CA TYR A 31 1.31 6.25 14.31
C TYR A 31 0.06 5.55 14.83
N VAL A 32 -0.97 6.32 15.17
CA VAL A 32 -2.29 5.78 15.54
C VAL A 32 -3.12 5.66 14.26
N VAL A 33 -3.47 4.44 13.89
CA VAL A 33 -4.28 4.14 12.70
C VAL A 33 -5.59 4.91 12.76
N GLN A 34 -5.87 5.67 11.71
CA GLN A 34 -7.10 6.41 11.50
C GLN A 34 -8.10 5.59 10.67
N GLN A 35 -9.33 6.07 10.63
CA GLN A 35 -10.35 5.48 9.78
C GLN A 35 -9.96 5.61 8.29
N GLY A 36 -9.96 4.50 7.57
CA GLY A 36 -9.65 4.45 6.14
C GLY A 36 -8.17 4.24 5.82
N ASP A 37 -7.32 4.10 6.83
CA ASP A 37 -5.90 3.84 6.62
C ASP A 37 -5.62 2.41 6.15
N SER A 38 -4.50 2.28 5.45
CA SER A 38 -3.87 1.02 5.06
C SER A 38 -2.37 1.09 5.36
N PHE A 39 -1.68 -0.05 5.33
CA PHE A 39 -0.21 -0.06 5.39
C PHE A 39 0.41 0.78 4.26
N PHE A 40 -0.16 0.78 3.06
CA PHE A 40 0.34 1.57 1.93
C PHE A 40 0.15 3.08 2.14
N ALA A 41 -1.03 3.50 2.60
CA ALA A 41 -1.32 4.90 2.83
C ALA A 41 -0.46 5.46 3.97
N ILE A 42 -0.35 4.73 5.08
CA ILE A 42 0.49 5.13 6.22
C ILE A 42 1.96 5.15 5.80
N ALA A 43 2.45 4.11 5.13
CA ALA A 43 3.84 4.04 4.72
C ALA A 43 4.21 5.15 3.74
N SER A 44 3.34 5.44 2.76
CA SER A 44 3.53 6.54 1.82
C SER A 44 3.56 7.90 2.53
N ALA A 45 2.65 8.14 3.48
CA ALA A 45 2.63 9.37 4.27
C ALA A 45 3.87 9.55 5.16
N ASN A 46 4.50 8.45 5.57
CA ASN A 46 5.69 8.44 6.42
C ASN A 46 6.99 8.17 5.64
N GLY A 47 6.93 8.10 4.30
CA GLY A 47 8.11 7.90 3.45
C GLY A 47 8.83 6.55 3.64
N MET A 48 8.10 5.51 4.03
CA MET A 48 8.65 4.18 4.30
C MET A 48 8.07 3.11 3.37
N ASN A 49 8.65 1.91 3.38
CA ASN A 49 8.11 0.79 2.63
C ASN A 49 6.94 0.14 3.42
N PRO A 50 5.78 -0.10 2.80
CA PRO A 50 4.62 -0.68 3.49
C PRO A 50 4.84 -2.12 3.96
N TYR A 51 5.65 -2.91 3.25
CA TYR A 51 6.05 -4.24 3.68
C TYR A 51 6.94 -4.20 4.92
N GLU A 52 7.85 -3.23 4.99
CA GLU A 52 8.68 -2.99 6.16
C GLU A 52 7.85 -2.47 7.33
N LEU A 53 6.88 -1.58 7.08
CA LEU A 53 5.93 -1.12 8.09
C LEU A 53 5.17 -2.29 8.70
N ALA A 54 4.60 -3.17 7.87
CA ALA A 54 3.90 -4.36 8.35
C ALA A 54 4.83 -5.27 9.16
N ALA A 55 6.01 -5.58 8.62
CA ALA A 55 6.98 -6.47 9.26
C ALA A 55 7.48 -5.94 10.61
N ASN A 56 7.78 -4.64 10.70
CA ASN A 56 8.20 -3.97 11.95
C ASN A 56 7.13 -4.05 13.06
N ASN A 57 5.87 -4.28 12.67
CA ASN A 57 4.73 -4.41 13.57
C ASN A 57 4.25 -5.87 13.73
N GLY A 58 5.07 -6.84 13.32
CA GLY A 58 4.76 -8.27 13.44
C GLY A 58 3.58 -8.71 12.58
N LYS A 59 3.30 -7.96 11.50
CA LYS A 59 2.17 -8.16 10.60
C LYS A 59 2.68 -8.43 9.18
N THR A 60 1.81 -9.00 8.35
CA THR A 60 1.98 -9.06 6.90
C THR A 60 1.17 -7.96 6.23
N ILE A 61 1.45 -7.71 4.96
CA ILE A 61 0.68 -6.73 4.16
C ILE A 61 -0.78 -7.15 3.96
N PHE A 62 -1.13 -8.39 4.24
CA PHE A 62 -2.48 -8.94 4.11
C PHE A 62 -3.27 -8.88 5.41
N ASP A 63 -2.63 -8.51 6.52
CA ASP A 63 -3.31 -8.39 7.80
C ASP A 63 -4.13 -7.11 7.87
N THR A 64 -5.31 -7.21 8.48
CA THR A 64 -6.15 -6.02 8.72
C THR A 64 -5.59 -5.19 9.88
N ILE A 65 -5.52 -3.87 9.66
CA ILE A 65 -5.30 -2.87 10.70
C ILE A 65 -6.63 -2.19 11.04
N ASN A 66 -6.83 -1.88 12.31
CA ASN A 66 -8.07 -1.26 12.81
C ASN A 66 -7.80 0.16 13.32
N PRO A 67 -8.76 1.09 13.17
CA PRO A 67 -8.64 2.41 13.77
C PRO A 67 -8.34 2.32 15.27
N GLY A 68 -7.33 3.05 15.72
CA GLY A 68 -6.81 3.00 17.09
C GLY A 68 -5.63 2.05 17.30
N ASP A 69 -5.30 1.17 16.33
CA ASP A 69 -4.06 0.41 16.35
C ASP A 69 -2.86 1.37 16.37
N VAL A 70 -1.79 1.01 17.09
CA VAL A 70 -0.57 1.82 17.15
C VAL A 70 0.54 1.10 16.38
N LEU A 71 1.00 1.69 15.29
CA LEU A 71 2.07 1.16 14.45
C LEU A 71 3.37 1.91 14.70
N GLN A 72 4.48 1.19 14.73
CA GLN A 72 5.83 1.74 14.71
C GLN A 72 6.17 2.16 13.28
N VAL A 73 6.39 3.45 13.06
CA VAL A 73 6.71 4.04 11.74
C VAL A 73 8.18 4.42 11.60
N ASN A 74 8.99 4.28 12.66
CA ASN A 74 10.44 4.48 12.62
C ASN A 74 11.18 3.36 13.37
N GLY A 75 11.72 2.39 12.62
CA GLY A 75 12.69 1.41 13.08
C GLY A 75 13.85 1.37 12.09
N THR A 76 15.09 1.44 12.57
CA THR A 76 16.30 1.47 11.72
C THR A 76 16.31 0.32 10.72
N ALA A 77 16.38 0.67 9.44
CA ALA A 77 16.63 -0.23 8.34
C ALA A 77 17.85 -1.13 8.63
N LEU A 78 17.68 -2.44 8.49
CA LEU A 78 18.79 -3.23 7.95
C LEU A 78 18.88 -2.82 6.48
N ALA A 79 19.87 -1.98 6.16
CA ALA A 79 20.18 -1.63 4.78
C ALA A 79 20.35 -2.91 3.95
N GLN A 80 19.30 -3.29 3.23
CA GLN A 80 19.42 -4.15 2.06
C GLN A 80 19.52 -3.20 0.88
N THR A 81 20.74 -3.05 0.37
CA THR A 81 20.99 -2.49 -0.95
C THR A 81 20.23 -3.34 -1.97
N TYR A 82 19.03 -2.91 -2.36
CA TYR A 82 18.29 -3.56 -3.42
C TYR A 82 18.88 -3.11 -4.77
N ASN A 83 19.65 -4.02 -5.39
CA ASN A 83 19.99 -3.97 -6.80
C ASN A 83 18.83 -4.61 -7.57
N PRO A 84 18.01 -3.88 -8.35
CA PRO A 84 16.81 -4.40 -8.99
C PRO A 84 17.07 -5.38 -10.15
N TYR A 85 18.30 -5.85 -10.34
CA TYR A 85 18.68 -6.74 -11.43
C TYR A 85 19.43 -7.97 -10.90
N SER A 86 18.70 -8.93 -10.30
CA SER A 86 19.03 -10.36 -10.21
C SER A 86 17.98 -11.09 -9.37
N ALA A 87 16.89 -11.54 -9.98
CA ALA A 87 16.08 -12.63 -9.44
C ALA A 87 16.49 -13.92 -10.20
N PRO A 88 16.85 -15.02 -9.52
CA PRO A 88 17.16 -16.27 -10.18
C PRO A 88 15.89 -16.80 -10.87
N ALA A 89 16.01 -17.10 -12.17
CA ALA A 89 14.99 -17.79 -12.94
C ALA A 89 14.71 -19.14 -12.27
N TYR A 90 13.50 -19.33 -11.76
CA TYR A 90 13.00 -20.66 -11.44
C TYR A 90 12.31 -21.20 -12.69
N GLU A 91 12.85 -22.28 -13.21
CA GLU A 91 12.35 -22.93 -14.42
C GLU A 91 10.94 -23.49 -14.21
N ALA A 92 10.10 -23.29 -15.21
CA ALA A 92 8.76 -23.81 -15.28
C ALA A 92 8.80 -25.33 -15.48
N THR A 93 8.13 -26.06 -14.60
CA THR A 93 7.60 -27.38 -14.94
C THR A 93 6.09 -27.26 -15.04
N SER A 94 5.59 -27.53 -16.24
CA SER A 94 4.18 -27.60 -16.59
C SER A 94 3.59 -28.89 -16.06
N ASP A 95 2.52 -28.80 -15.27
CA ASP A 95 1.48 -29.82 -15.35
C ASP A 95 0.10 -29.17 -15.22
N ALA A 96 -0.63 -29.21 -16.32
CA ALA A 96 -2.00 -28.75 -16.43
C ALA A 96 -2.92 -29.93 -16.16
N ALA A 97 -3.33 -30.09 -14.91
CA ALA A 97 -4.41 -31.01 -14.58
C ALA A 97 -5.20 -30.53 -13.35
N LEU A 98 -6.42 -30.05 -13.64
CA LEU A 98 -7.62 -30.24 -12.84
C LEU A 98 -7.58 -29.81 -11.36
N VAL A 99 -8.03 -28.58 -11.08
CA VAL A 99 -8.82 -28.32 -9.85
C VAL A 99 -10.00 -27.41 -10.18
N SER A 100 -11.18 -28.00 -10.09
CA SER A 100 -12.47 -27.33 -9.89
C SER A 100 -12.60 -27.11 -8.39
N ASP A 101 -12.61 -25.87 -7.92
CA ASP A 101 -12.98 -25.53 -6.54
C ASP A 101 -13.96 -24.36 -6.54
N THR A 102 -15.22 -24.68 -6.80
CA THR A 102 -16.27 -24.19 -5.92
C THR A 102 -15.96 -24.67 -4.50
N GLU A 103 -16.07 -23.78 -3.51
CA GLU A 103 -15.85 -23.96 -2.05
C GLU A 103 -14.39 -23.72 -1.63
N ASP A 104 -13.93 -22.45 -1.54
CA ASP A 104 -13.97 -21.74 -0.24
C ASP A 104 -14.21 -20.23 -0.44
N VAL A 105 -15.32 -19.90 -1.10
CA VAL A 105 -15.90 -18.55 -1.06
C VAL A 105 -16.68 -18.44 0.24
N VAL A 106 -15.99 -18.15 1.35
CA VAL A 106 -16.65 -17.60 2.53
C VAL A 106 -17.06 -16.17 2.21
N LEU A 107 -18.35 -16.06 1.92
CA LEU A 107 -19.10 -14.85 1.66
C LEU A 107 -19.18 -13.96 2.92
N ASN A 108 -18.90 -12.68 2.74
CA ASN A 108 -19.45 -11.50 3.41
C ASN A 108 -19.40 -11.38 4.95
N THR A 109 -18.88 -10.24 5.42
CA THR A 109 -19.77 -9.15 5.88
C THR A 109 -19.08 -7.79 5.77
N PRO A 110 -19.70 -6.76 5.16
CA PRO A 110 -19.24 -5.38 5.28
C PRO A 110 -19.31 -4.99 6.74
N THR A 111 -18.17 -4.77 7.36
CA THR A 111 -18.10 -3.93 8.54
C THR A 111 -17.91 -2.50 8.04
N ASP A 112 -18.28 -1.50 8.82
CA ASP A 112 -18.08 -0.04 8.64
C ASP A 112 -16.60 0.40 8.38
N TYR A 113 -15.73 -0.52 7.94
CA TYR A 113 -14.29 -0.57 8.19
C TYR A 113 -13.55 -1.27 7.04
N GLY A 114 -12.62 -0.57 6.38
CA GLY A 114 -11.60 -1.20 5.52
C GLY A 114 -12.03 -1.60 4.10
N ASN A 115 -11.04 -1.98 3.31
CA ASN A 115 -11.13 -2.33 1.88
C ASN A 115 -12.10 -3.52 1.62
N SER A 116 -13.13 -3.32 0.80
CA SER A 116 -14.17 -4.33 0.51
C SER A 116 -13.80 -5.32 -0.60
N TYR A 117 -12.71 -5.08 -1.34
CA TYR A 117 -12.33 -5.90 -2.47
C TYR A 117 -11.59 -7.17 -2.01
N PRO A 118 -11.74 -8.31 -2.71
CA PRO A 118 -11.08 -9.55 -2.31
C PRO A 118 -9.55 -9.43 -2.30
N ILE A 119 -8.93 -9.87 -1.22
CA ILE A 119 -7.48 -9.77 -1.01
C ILE A 119 -6.71 -10.36 -2.20
N GLY A 120 -5.72 -9.62 -2.69
CA GLY A 120 -4.85 -10.03 -3.77
C GLY A 120 -5.42 -9.81 -5.17
N GLN A 121 -6.62 -9.24 -5.31
CA GLN A 121 -7.14 -8.76 -6.59
C GLN A 121 -6.56 -7.38 -6.96
N CYS A 122 -6.59 -7.03 -8.25
CA CYS A 122 -6.13 -5.72 -8.72
C CYS A 122 -6.91 -4.57 -8.07
N THR A 123 -8.22 -4.75 -7.89
CA THR A 123 -9.13 -3.81 -7.22
C THR A 123 -8.78 -3.63 -5.74
N TRP A 124 -8.50 -4.73 -5.04
CA TRP A 124 -7.98 -4.69 -3.66
C TRP A 124 -6.67 -3.92 -3.61
N GLY A 125 -5.73 -4.23 -4.50
CA GLY A 125 -4.43 -3.59 -4.52
C GLY A 125 -4.50 -2.08 -4.69
N VAL A 126 -5.31 -1.61 -5.64
CA VAL A 126 -5.51 -0.18 -5.84
C VAL A 126 -6.23 0.47 -4.66
N LYS A 127 -7.24 -0.17 -4.07
CA LYS A 127 -7.94 0.39 -2.91
C LYS A 127 -7.04 0.51 -1.67
N GLU A 128 -6.05 -0.37 -1.49
CA GLU A 128 -5.02 -0.21 -0.46
C GLU A 128 -4.19 1.06 -0.68
N MET A 129 -3.85 1.40 -1.92
CA MET A 129 -2.99 2.56 -2.25
C MET A 129 -3.77 3.87 -2.43
N ALA A 130 -5.02 3.77 -2.87
CA ALA A 130 -5.95 4.86 -3.09
C ALA A 130 -7.15 4.68 -2.15
N PRO A 131 -7.00 4.94 -0.84
CA PRO A 131 -8.08 4.75 0.14
C PRO A 131 -9.29 5.65 -0.14
N TRP A 132 -9.12 6.72 -0.93
CA TRP A 132 -10.18 7.59 -1.43
C TRP A 132 -11.10 6.95 -2.47
N ALA A 133 -10.68 5.84 -3.10
CA ALA A 133 -11.51 5.11 -4.07
C ALA A 133 -12.74 4.50 -3.39
N SER A 134 -13.84 4.31 -4.10
CA SER A 134 -15.03 3.69 -3.50
C SER A 134 -14.83 2.19 -3.22
N ASN A 135 -15.50 1.68 -2.18
CA ASN A 135 -15.62 0.25 -1.89
C ASN A 135 -16.60 -0.48 -2.85
N TRP A 136 -17.27 0.23 -3.76
CA TRP A 136 -18.41 -0.31 -4.51
C TRP A 136 -18.35 -0.03 -6.00
N TRP A 137 -17.14 0.08 -6.58
CA TRP A 137 -16.96 0.26 -8.01
C TRP A 137 -16.95 -1.05 -8.81
N GLY A 138 -16.98 -2.21 -8.14
CA GLY A 138 -17.09 -3.52 -8.76
C GLY A 138 -15.78 -4.01 -9.39
N ASN A 139 -15.90 -4.66 -10.55
CA ASN A 139 -14.75 -5.13 -11.33
C ASN A 139 -13.96 -3.96 -11.91
N ALA A 140 -12.69 -4.17 -12.24
CA ALA A 140 -11.82 -3.12 -12.77
C ALA A 140 -12.42 -2.39 -13.98
N ASN A 141 -13.02 -3.10 -14.93
CA ASN A 141 -13.65 -2.50 -16.12
C ASN A 141 -14.83 -1.57 -15.82
N THR A 142 -15.42 -1.62 -14.63
CA THR A 142 -16.53 -0.72 -14.24
C THR A 142 -16.06 0.50 -13.43
N TRP A 143 -14.78 0.58 -13.06
CA TRP A 143 -14.29 1.62 -12.15
C TRP A 143 -14.43 3.03 -12.68
N ALA A 144 -13.99 3.30 -13.91
CA ALA A 144 -14.06 4.65 -14.48
C ALA A 144 -15.51 5.16 -14.58
N ILE A 145 -16.44 4.30 -15.01
CA ILE A 145 -17.87 4.64 -15.14
C ILE A 145 -18.49 4.91 -13.76
N ASN A 146 -18.25 4.04 -12.78
CA ASN A 146 -18.81 4.19 -11.43
C ASN A 146 -18.19 5.36 -10.66
N ALA A 147 -16.90 5.64 -10.87
CA ALA A 147 -16.23 6.82 -10.31
C ALA A 147 -16.82 8.11 -10.89
N GLY A 148 -16.98 8.19 -12.21
CA GLY A 148 -17.64 9.33 -12.86
C GLY A 148 -19.07 9.54 -12.37
N ALA A 149 -19.84 8.46 -12.19
CA ALA A 149 -21.19 8.52 -11.61
C ALA A 149 -21.23 9.04 -10.16
N GLN A 150 -20.12 8.89 -9.43
CA GLN A 150 -19.94 9.41 -8.06
C GLN A 150 -19.26 10.79 -8.02
N GLY A 151 -19.04 11.41 -9.18
CA GLY A 151 -18.52 12.78 -9.30
C GLY A 151 -16.99 12.90 -9.30
N TYR A 152 -16.26 11.79 -9.39
CA TYR A 152 -14.81 11.85 -9.59
C TYR A 152 -14.48 12.30 -11.01
N ALA A 153 -13.43 13.11 -11.15
CA ALA A 153 -12.92 13.44 -12.47
C ALA A 153 -12.27 12.21 -13.12
N THR A 154 -12.60 11.98 -14.39
CA THR A 154 -11.98 10.93 -15.22
C THR A 154 -11.43 11.51 -16.51
N GLY A 155 -10.34 10.95 -17.03
CA GLY A 155 -9.72 11.45 -18.26
C GLY A 155 -8.67 10.52 -18.85
N ASN A 156 -7.87 11.00 -19.80
CA ASN A 156 -6.86 10.22 -20.51
C ASN A 156 -5.43 10.71 -20.29
N VAL A 157 -5.23 11.64 -19.36
CA VAL A 157 -3.90 12.15 -19.00
C VAL A 157 -3.40 11.43 -17.76
N PRO A 158 -2.25 10.73 -17.80
CA PRO A 158 -1.70 10.10 -16.61
C PRO A 158 -1.17 11.15 -15.62
N VAL A 159 -1.48 10.95 -14.34
CA VAL A 159 -0.98 11.80 -13.24
C VAL A 159 -0.59 10.88 -12.08
N PRO A 160 0.56 11.09 -11.41
CA PRO A 160 0.86 10.36 -10.17
C PRO A 160 -0.28 10.50 -9.16
N GLY A 161 -0.68 9.39 -8.55
CA GLY A 161 -1.83 9.32 -7.65
C GLY A 161 -3.17 9.03 -8.32
N ALA A 162 -3.24 9.06 -9.65
CA ALA A 162 -4.42 8.61 -10.38
C ALA A 162 -4.53 7.09 -10.39
N ILE A 163 -5.75 6.58 -10.59
CA ILE A 163 -6.01 5.17 -10.84
C ILE A 163 -6.09 4.96 -12.35
N ALA A 164 -5.19 4.16 -12.91
CA ALA A 164 -5.26 3.70 -14.28
C ALA A 164 -6.26 2.53 -14.39
N VAL A 165 -7.19 2.63 -15.33
CA VAL A 165 -8.26 1.67 -15.60
C VAL A 165 -8.14 1.18 -17.03
N TRP A 166 -8.04 -0.13 -17.19
CA TRP A 166 -8.13 -0.83 -18.47
C TRP A 166 -9.41 -1.66 -18.48
N ASP A 167 -10.29 -1.42 -19.43
CA ASP A 167 -11.62 -2.03 -19.50
C ASP A 167 -11.68 -3.29 -20.38
N GLY A 168 -10.59 -3.62 -21.07
CA GLY A 168 -10.49 -4.81 -21.90
C GLY A 168 -10.63 -6.13 -21.13
N GLY A 169 -11.08 -7.19 -21.82
CA GLY A 169 -11.29 -8.52 -21.22
C GLY A 169 -12.56 -8.62 -20.37
N GLU A 170 -12.73 -9.74 -19.66
CA GLU A 170 -13.95 -10.02 -18.89
C GLU A 170 -14.09 -9.14 -17.64
N TYR A 171 -12.98 -8.87 -16.94
CA TYR A 171 -12.96 -8.16 -15.67
C TYR A 171 -12.27 -6.78 -15.72
N GLY A 172 -11.51 -6.49 -16.77
CA GLY A 172 -10.59 -5.35 -16.81
C GLY A 172 -9.37 -5.50 -15.91
N HIS A 173 -8.61 -4.42 -15.78
CA HIS A 173 -7.49 -4.30 -14.84
C HIS A 173 -7.38 -2.86 -14.30
N VAL A 174 -6.90 -2.71 -13.07
CA VAL A 174 -6.62 -1.41 -12.46
C VAL A 174 -5.26 -1.38 -11.80
N ALA A 175 -4.61 -0.21 -11.85
CA ALA A 175 -3.33 0.04 -11.19
C ALA A 175 -3.25 1.47 -10.65
N TYR A 176 -2.38 1.71 -9.67
CA TYR A 176 -2.13 3.01 -9.09
C TYR A 176 -0.90 3.65 -9.74
N VAL A 177 -1.06 4.84 -10.33
CA VAL A 177 0.04 5.54 -11.01
C VAL A 177 1.00 6.13 -9.99
N THR A 178 2.26 5.73 -10.04
CA THR A 178 3.31 6.22 -9.12
C THR A 178 4.21 7.26 -9.74
N ASP A 179 4.43 7.20 -11.06
CA ASP A 179 5.26 8.16 -11.77
C ASP A 179 4.89 8.27 -13.24
N VAL A 180 5.13 9.44 -13.84
CA VAL A 180 4.78 9.77 -15.22
C VAL A 180 5.94 10.50 -15.88
N GLN A 181 6.55 9.89 -16.91
CA GLN A 181 7.52 10.56 -17.77
C GLN A 181 6.85 11.19 -19.00
N SER A 182 5.86 10.52 -19.56
CA SER A 182 5.05 10.98 -20.68
C SER A 182 3.72 10.23 -20.74
N ASP A 183 2.82 10.65 -21.62
CA ASP A 183 1.54 9.96 -21.88
C ASP A 183 1.69 8.48 -22.29
N SER A 184 2.87 8.10 -22.78
CA SER A 184 3.22 6.75 -23.23
C SER A 184 4.30 6.09 -22.35
N SER A 185 4.60 6.63 -21.17
CA SER A 185 5.61 6.08 -20.27
C SER A 185 5.27 6.42 -18.82
N ILE A 186 4.66 5.45 -18.12
CA ILE A 186 4.27 5.56 -16.72
C ILE A 186 4.86 4.42 -15.90
N GLN A 187 4.99 4.63 -14.59
CA GLN A 187 5.11 3.54 -13.62
C GLN A 187 3.81 3.38 -12.83
N VAL A 188 3.52 2.15 -12.46
CA VAL A 188 2.38 1.84 -11.61
C VAL A 188 2.78 0.85 -10.51
N LEU A 189 2.02 0.90 -9.42
CA LEU A 189 1.89 -0.22 -8.51
C LEU A 189 0.56 -0.92 -8.79
N GLU A 190 0.56 -2.24 -8.77
CA GLU A 190 -0.63 -3.04 -9.06
C GLU A 190 -0.57 -4.36 -8.31
N ALA A 191 -1.73 -5.02 -8.18
CA ALA A 191 -1.84 -6.39 -7.68
C ALA A 191 -2.48 -7.29 -8.73
N ASN A 192 -2.29 -8.60 -8.59
CA ASN A 192 -2.76 -9.63 -9.49
C ASN A 192 -2.23 -9.53 -10.94
N TYR A 193 -1.08 -8.89 -11.14
CA TYR A 193 -0.40 -8.94 -12.43
C TYR A 193 0.26 -10.32 -12.60
N ASN A 194 -0.05 -11.04 -13.69
CA ASN A 194 0.44 -12.41 -13.92
C ASN A 194 0.26 -13.36 -12.72
N ARG A 195 -0.89 -13.26 -12.02
CA ARG A 195 -1.22 -14.05 -10.82
C ARG A 195 -0.39 -13.73 -9.56
N GLN A 196 0.42 -12.68 -9.60
CA GLN A 196 1.18 -12.20 -8.45
C GLN A 196 0.27 -11.28 -7.61
N LYS A 197 -0.19 -11.78 -6.46
CA LYS A 197 -1.20 -11.11 -5.62
C LYS A 197 -0.67 -9.94 -4.80
N GLN A 198 0.65 -9.83 -4.67
CA GLN A 198 1.29 -8.73 -3.96
C GLN A 198 1.07 -7.42 -4.72
N ILE A 199 1.15 -6.29 -4.01
CA ILE A 199 1.18 -4.98 -4.64
C ILE A 199 2.63 -4.64 -4.95
N ASN A 200 2.99 -4.55 -6.22
CA ASN A 200 4.36 -4.23 -6.60
C ASN A 200 4.41 -3.45 -7.92
N ASN A 201 5.59 -2.91 -8.23
CA ASN A 201 5.90 -2.44 -9.56
C ASN A 201 6.42 -3.62 -10.37
N TYR A 202 5.54 -4.20 -11.18
CA TYR A 202 5.87 -5.36 -12.00
C TYR A 202 6.44 -5.01 -13.38
N ARG A 203 6.21 -3.78 -13.85
CA ARG A 203 6.42 -3.40 -15.25
C ARG A 203 7.58 -2.42 -15.45
N GLY A 204 8.01 -1.72 -14.40
CA GLY A 204 8.86 -0.54 -14.55
C GLY A 204 8.12 0.54 -15.35
N TYR A 205 8.84 1.29 -16.19
CA TYR A 205 8.22 2.18 -17.16
C TYR A 205 7.64 1.39 -18.33
N PHE A 206 6.39 1.65 -18.66
CA PHE A 206 5.72 1.02 -19.79
C PHE A 206 4.73 1.98 -20.46
N ASN A 207 4.32 1.64 -21.69
CA ASN A 207 3.27 2.36 -22.40
C ASN A 207 1.89 1.82 -21.97
N PRO A 208 1.07 2.63 -21.28
CA PRO A 208 -0.22 2.16 -20.78
C PRO A 208 -1.24 1.91 -21.90
N ASN A 209 -1.04 2.46 -23.10
CA ASN A 209 -1.96 2.28 -24.23
C ASN A 209 -1.73 0.97 -25.01
N GLU A 210 -0.64 0.25 -24.73
CA GLU A 210 -0.33 -1.05 -25.36
C GLU A 210 -0.87 -2.23 -24.54
N PHE A 211 -1.45 -1.97 -23.37
CA PHE A 211 -1.95 -2.98 -22.46
C PHE A 211 -3.48 -3.01 -22.45
N MET A 212 -4.08 -4.14 -22.84
CA MET A 212 -5.53 -4.39 -22.73
C MET A 212 -6.46 -3.35 -23.39
N GLY A 213 -5.94 -2.49 -24.26
CA GLY A 213 -6.70 -1.45 -24.96
C GLY A 213 -6.44 -0.04 -24.43
N GLY A 214 -7.43 0.84 -24.57
CA GLY A 214 -7.33 2.22 -24.10
C GLY A 214 -7.33 2.30 -22.58
N VAL A 215 -6.54 3.23 -22.03
CA VAL A 215 -6.49 3.51 -20.59
C VAL A 215 -7.33 4.73 -20.26
N THR A 216 -8.10 4.64 -19.17
CA THR A 216 -8.79 5.77 -18.54
C THR A 216 -8.23 5.99 -17.15
N TYR A 217 -8.04 7.23 -16.75
CA TYR A 217 -7.56 7.61 -15.43
C TYR A 217 -8.69 8.18 -14.58
N ILE A 218 -8.78 7.75 -13.32
CA ILE A 218 -9.61 8.37 -12.29
C ILE A 218 -8.70 9.20 -11.41
N TYR A 219 -9.04 10.47 -11.23
CA TYR A 219 -8.22 11.40 -10.46
C TYR A 219 -8.66 11.45 -9.00
N PRO A 220 -7.73 11.64 -8.05
CA PRO A 220 -8.09 12.00 -6.69
C PRO A 220 -8.82 13.36 -6.71
N ASN A 221 -9.85 13.50 -5.88
CA ASN A 221 -10.59 14.76 -5.70
C ASN A 221 -9.80 15.75 -4.83
#